data_AF-A0A3D4FKC7-F1
#
_entry.id   AF-A0A3D4FKC7-F1
#
_cell.length_a   1.000
_cell.length_b   1.000
_cell.length_c   1.000
_cell.angle_alpha   90.00
_cell.angle_beta   90.00
_cell.angle_gamma   90.00
#
_symmetry.space_group_name_H-M   'P 1'
#
loop_
_entity.id
_entity.type
_entity.pdbx_description
1 polymer ?
#
loop_
_entity_poly.entity_id
_entity_poly.type
_entity_poly.pdbx_seq_one_letter_code
_entity_poly.pdbx_strand_id
1 'polypeptide(L)' 'TLPNSGYVFRFTKEMGLTSDGTCNFEHKTVPDIKVSAKIGVNFNEDEAIQTVLKLLK' A
#
# COMPACT_ATOMS: atom_id res chain seq x y z
N THR A 1 15.45 0.09 21.43
CA THR A 1 15.91 -1.27 21.79
C THR A 1 16.00 -1.35 23.30
N LEU A 2 15.57 -2.45 23.91
CA LEU A 2 15.81 -2.62 25.34
C LEU A 2 17.28 -3.01 25.54
N PRO A 3 18.01 -2.38 26.47
CA PRO A 3 19.41 -2.73 26.72
C PRO A 3 19.52 -4.21 27.15
N ASN A 4 20.50 -4.94 26.59
CA ASN A 4 20.85 -6.32 26.93
C ASN A 4 19.77 -7.41 26.72
N SER A 5 18.63 -7.10 26.08
CA SER A 5 17.56 -8.08 25.88
C SER A 5 17.56 -8.75 24.50
N GLY A 6 18.38 -8.27 23.56
CA GLY A 6 18.38 -8.74 22.16
C GLY A 6 17.10 -8.43 21.37
N TYR A 7 16.11 -7.77 21.97
CA TYR A 7 14.81 -7.49 21.35
C TYR A 7 14.78 -6.14 20.65
N VAL A 8 14.29 -6.15 19.40
CA VAL A 8 14.05 -4.95 18.58
C VAL A 8 12.55 -4.72 18.48
N PHE A 9 12.07 -3.66 19.14
CA PHE A 9 10.69 -3.19 19.01
C PHE A 9 10.63 -2.03 18.03
N ARG A 10 9.67 -2.08 17.10
CA ARG A 10 9.36 -1.00 16.17
C ARG A 10 7.99 -0.44 16.52
N PHE A 11 7.98 0.71 17.16
CA PHE A 11 6.76 1.47 17.39
C PHE A 11 6.61 2.51 16.29
N THR A 12 5.39 2.66 15.77
CA THR A 12 5.02 3.81 14.95
C THR A 12 5.11 5.06 15.81
N LYS A 13 5.91 6.03 15.40
CA LYS A 13 6.11 7.28 16.14
C LYS A 13 4.99 8.29 15.87
N GLU A 14 4.46 8.26 14.66
CA GLU A 14 3.54 9.26 14.13
C GLU A 14 2.39 8.58 13.38
N MET A 15 1.23 9.24 13.37
CA MET A 15 0.05 8.81 12.62
C MET A 15 -0.15 9.77 11.45
N GLY A 16 -0.04 9.24 10.23
CA GLY A 16 -0.37 9.99 9.02
C GLY A 16 -1.89 10.05 8.84
N LEU A 17 -2.42 11.27 8.80
CA LEU A 17 -3.82 11.54 8.48
C LEU A 17 -3.94 12.09 7.06
N THR A 18 -5.02 11.73 6.38
CA THR A 18 -5.43 12.36 5.13
C THR A 18 -6.11 13.71 5.40
N SER A 19 -6.37 14.51 4.36
CA SER A 19 -6.94 15.86 4.49
C SER A 19 -8.35 15.90 5.09
N ASP A 20 -9.09 14.81 4.95
CA ASP A 20 -10.40 14.54 5.57
C ASP A 20 -10.29 14.06 7.03
N GLY A 21 -9.07 13.95 7.57
CA GLY A 21 -8.81 13.55 8.95
C GLY A 21 -8.89 12.04 9.19
N THR A 22 -9.06 11.22 8.15
CA THR A 22 -9.07 9.77 8.29
C THR A 22 -7.66 9.21 8.42
N CYS A 23 -7.52 8.13 9.20
CA CYS A 23 -6.24 7.47 9.39
C CYS A 23 -6.02 6.42 8.30
N ASN A 24 -4.98 6.58 7.49
CA ASN A 24 -4.70 5.65 6.39
C ASN A 24 -4.38 4.22 6.88
N PHE A 25 -3.83 4.06 8.09
CA PHE A 25 -3.54 2.73 8.66
C PHE A 25 -4.80 1.92 8.95
N GLU A 26 -5.90 2.58 9.34
CA GLU A 26 -7.18 1.95 9.64
C GLU A 26 -8.05 1.86 8.39
N HIS A 27 -8.26 3.01 7.74
CA HIS A 27 -9.22 3.14 6.64
C HIS A 27 -8.70 2.54 5.33
N LYS A 28 -7.37 2.52 5.14
CA LYS A 28 -6.70 2.18 3.88
C LYS A 28 -7.12 3.12 2.74
N THR A 29 -6.45 3.00 1.61
CA THR A 29 -6.80 3.75 0.42
C THR A 29 -7.87 3.01 -0.38
N VAL A 30 -8.94 3.69 -0.75
CA VAL A 30 -9.93 3.19 -1.71
C VAL A 30 -9.41 3.49 -3.12
N PRO A 31 -9.13 2.48 -3.95
CA PRO A 31 -8.65 2.72 -5.30
C PRO A 31 -9.79 3.19 -6.20
N ASP A 32 -9.50 4.16 -7.08
CA ASP A 32 -10.44 4.62 -8.11
C ASP A 32 -10.79 3.51 -9.11
N ILE A 33 -9.82 2.64 -9.41
CA ILE A 33 -9.96 1.51 -10.32
C ILE A 33 -9.60 0.24 -9.56
N LYS A 34 -10.57 -0.67 -9.44
CA LYS A 34 -10.38 -1.97 -8.80
C LYS A 34 -9.82 -2.98 -9.80
N VAL A 35 -8.59 -3.41 -9.57
CA VAL A 35 -7.89 -4.48 -10.29
C VAL A 35 -7.35 -5.50 -9.31
N SER A 36 -7.07 -6.71 -9.77
CA SER A 36 -6.42 -7.71 -8.92
C SER A 36 -5.07 -7.20 -8.40
N ALA A 37 -4.84 -7.36 -7.10
CA ALA A 37 -3.54 -7.09 -6.48
C ALA A 37 -2.53 -8.23 -6.70
N LYS A 38 -2.91 -9.28 -7.44
CA LYS A 38 -2.04 -10.40 -7.75
C LYS A 38 -1.00 -9.98 -8.78
N ILE A 39 0.26 -10.03 -8.38
CA ILE A 39 1.39 -9.76 -9.26
C ILE A 39 1.42 -10.83 -10.36
N GLY A 40 1.42 -10.38 -11.62
CA GLY A 40 1.57 -11.27 -12.78
C GLY A 40 2.98 -11.84 -12.89
N VAL A 41 3.17 -12.93 -13.64
CA VAL A 41 4.52 -13.48 -13.87
C VAL A 41 5.39 -12.49 -14.66
N ASN A 42 4.77 -11.77 -15.59
CA ASN A 42 5.39 -10.75 -16.43
C ASN A 42 4.47 -9.53 -16.57
N PHE A 43 5.02 -8.40 -17.04
CA PHE A 43 4.26 -7.15 -17.23
C PHE A 43 3.04 -7.28 -18.16
N ASN A 44 3.07 -8.22 -19.10
CA ASN A 44 1.96 -8.50 -20.02
C ASN A 44 0.79 -9.22 -19.35
N GLU A 45 1.07 -9.96 -18.28
CA GLU A 45 0.08 -10.75 -17.53
C GLU A 45 -0.40 -10.03 -16.27
N ASP A 46 0.24 -8.92 -15.90
CA ASP A 46 -0.14 -8.12 -14.76
C ASP A 46 -1.35 -7.24 -15.09
N GLU A 47 -2.47 -7.54 -14.44
CA GLU A 47 -3.75 -6.88 -14.70
C GLU A 47 -3.72 -5.38 -14.37
N ALA A 48 -2.96 -4.98 -13.34
CA ALA A 48 -2.85 -3.58 -12.96
C ALA A 48 -2.10 -2.79 -14.04
N ILE A 49 -1.00 -3.34 -14.55
CA ILE A 49 -0.20 -2.70 -15.62
C ILE A 49 -1.01 -2.59 -16.90
N GLN A 50 -1.66 -3.67 -17.34
CA GLN A 50 -2.46 -3.65 -18.57
C GLN A 50 -3.65 -2.68 -18.47
N THR A 51 -4.23 -2.52 -17.28
CA THR A 51 -5.31 -1.56 -17.05
C THR A 51 -4.82 -0.12 -17.20
N VAL A 52 -3.67 0.22 -16.63
CA VAL A 52 -3.04 1.55 -16.79
C VAL A 52 -2.72 1.83 -18.27
N LEU A 53 -2.15 0.85 -18.98
CA LEU A 53 -1.82 0.99 -20.41
C LEU A 53 -3.05 1.24 -21.30
N LYS A 54 -4.23 0.73 -20.93
CA LYS A 54 -5.48 0.99 -21.65
C LYS A 54 -6.00 2.41 -21.44
N LEU A 55 -5.74 3.02 -20.27
CA LEU A 55 -6.19 4.38 -19.93
C LEU A 55 -5.35 5.47 -20.61
N LEU A 56 -4.13 5.14 -21.00
CA LEU A 56 -3.21 6.06 -21.70
C LEU A 56 -3.42 6.10 -23.21
N LYS A 57 -4.20 5.15 -23.76
CA LYS A 57 -4.56 5.11 -25.18
C LYS A 57 -5.81 5.93 -25.44
#